data_AF-A0A259E0Q2-F1
#
_entry.id   AF-A0A259E0Q2-F1
#
_cell.length_a   1.000
_cell.length_b   1.000
_cell.length_c   1.000
_cell.angle_alpha   90.00
_cell.angle_beta   90.00
_cell.angle_gamma   90.00
#
_symmetry.space_group_name_H-M   'P 1'
#
loop_
_entity.id
_entity.type
_entity.pdbx_description
1 polymer ?
#
loop_
_entity_poly.entity_id
_entity_poly.type
_entity_poly.pdbx_seq_one_letter_code
_entity_poly.pdbx_strand_id
1 'polypeptide(L)'
;MNWSGLAGATDLSRCARQAVWPPPSSSSASEQQIANVTRGPSIISAGLCHVTLPSDDLAGNRAQDMLPAARALFRPVRGRLAAYSLAVLFAVLAIAVRFAADHLLPPGFPFLTFFPAVIIAAFIGGRGPGALCAAISFFASWFYFIPPFESFELSVPVATALLFFSAVVVVDIWLIDGLQQRQARLEENQDQLAAMADQQTLLFKELQHRVANNLASVSSMLRLQRRQIERDPASAMRILESADTRIELMGRVHRQLYDPAARELALPEQIESVVRHAQDVAAASHVTIEVNAVDARIAVDRMMTLMLLVTEVLNNSIKHAFAEGQPGEVRLTLERRGSSRLRLTIADNGRGFYPASGNEAPRHRGLGTTIIKGFVAQLGGEVTTDSSNGVTTVVEFPEDAD
;
A
#
# COMPACT_ATOMS: atom_id res chain seq x y z
N MET A 1 52.84 -13.12 22.87
CA MET A 1 53.10 -11.67 22.92
C MET A 1 52.38 -11.01 21.75
N ASN A 2 51.51 -10.06 22.10
CA ASN A 2 50.80 -9.04 21.31
C ASN A 2 50.32 -9.32 19.88
N TRP A 3 48.99 -9.46 19.79
CA TRP A 3 48.16 -9.06 18.66
C TRP A 3 47.58 -7.67 18.97
N SER A 4 47.80 -6.69 18.10
CA SER A 4 47.17 -5.36 18.18
C SER A 4 46.57 -5.02 16.83
N GLY A 5 45.24 -4.95 16.76
CA GLY A 5 44.52 -4.44 15.60
C GLY A 5 43.14 -5.08 15.44
N LEU A 6 42.19 -4.68 16.30
CA LEU A 6 40.73 -4.74 16.06
C LEU A 6 40.05 -4.01 17.23
N ALA A 7 39.87 -2.70 17.08
CA ALA A 7 39.02 -1.89 17.95
C ALA A 7 37.96 -1.23 17.06
N GLY A 8 36.68 -1.48 17.34
CA GLY A 8 35.59 -0.83 16.63
C GLY A 8 34.26 -1.57 16.64
N ALA A 9 33.75 -1.96 17.80
CA ALA A 9 32.32 -2.20 17.98
C ALA A 9 31.96 -2.09 19.47
N THR A 10 30.70 -1.70 19.71
CA THR A 10 29.94 -1.67 20.99
C THR A 10 30.18 -0.49 21.93
N ASP A 11 29.37 0.57 21.77
CA ASP A 11 28.75 1.26 22.93
C ASP A 11 27.37 1.84 22.55
N LEU A 12 26.34 1.00 22.65
CA LEU A 12 24.92 1.38 22.56
C LEU A 12 24.25 1.24 23.94
N SER A 13 24.87 1.81 24.98
CA SER A 13 24.39 1.67 26.35
C SER A 13 24.18 2.97 27.13
N ARG A 14 24.05 4.12 26.44
CA ARG A 14 23.90 5.45 27.09
C ARG A 14 22.61 6.25 26.83
N CYS A 15 21.62 5.77 26.08
CA CYS A 15 20.37 6.52 25.87
C CYS A 15 19.12 5.98 26.58
N ALA A 16 19.21 4.91 27.36
CA ALA A 16 18.08 4.36 28.11
C ALA A 16 18.22 4.65 29.62
N ARG A 17 18.08 5.91 30.03
CA ARG A 17 17.90 6.30 31.44
C ARG A 17 17.43 7.76 31.55
N GLN A 18 16.14 8.00 31.30
CA GLN A 18 15.33 9.09 31.90
C GLN A 18 13.91 9.06 31.30
N ALA A 19 13.10 8.13 31.78
CA ALA A 19 11.65 8.18 31.68
C ALA A 19 11.08 7.35 32.83
N VAL A 20 11.07 7.93 34.04
CA VAL A 20 10.38 7.34 35.18
C VAL A 20 8.95 7.86 35.14
N TRP A 21 8.02 7.00 34.75
CA TRP A 21 6.59 7.23 34.88
C TRP A 21 6.17 6.84 36.30
N PRO A 22 5.39 7.66 37.05
CA PRO A 22 4.87 7.24 38.34
C PRO A 22 3.71 6.25 38.15
N PRO A 23 3.50 5.30 39.09
CA PRO A 23 2.41 4.32 39.02
C PRO A 23 1.05 4.96 39.34
N PRO A 24 -0.08 4.33 38.93
CA PRO A 24 -1.40 4.91 39.11
C PRO A 24 -1.88 4.67 40.56
N SER A 25 -2.28 5.75 41.25
CA SER A 25 -3.04 5.68 42.49
C SER A 25 -4.51 6.07 42.26
N SER A 26 -5.39 5.28 42.87
CA SER A 26 -6.84 5.36 42.80
C SER A 26 -7.47 6.54 43.57
N SER A 27 -8.69 6.87 43.13
CA SER A 27 -9.83 7.51 43.82
C SER A 27 -9.88 9.03 44.04
N SER A 28 -10.98 9.56 43.50
CA SER A 28 -11.92 10.60 43.98
C SER A 28 -11.52 12.09 44.03
N ALA A 29 -12.23 12.83 43.16
CA ALA A 29 -13.02 14.03 43.43
C ALA A 29 -12.37 15.43 43.57
N SER A 30 -13.01 16.34 42.82
CA SER A 30 -13.28 17.77 43.05
C SER A 30 -12.19 18.86 42.90
N GLU A 31 -12.54 19.81 42.01
CA GLU A 31 -12.43 21.28 42.11
C GLU A 31 -11.09 22.03 41.92
N GLN A 32 -11.11 22.86 40.85
CA GLN A 32 -10.71 24.27 40.76
C GLN A 32 -9.35 24.76 41.33
N GLN A 33 -8.43 25.14 40.43
CA GLN A 33 -7.61 26.38 40.51
C GLN A 33 -6.78 26.54 39.21
N ILE A 34 -7.09 27.49 38.32
CA ILE A 34 -6.62 28.89 38.23
C ILE A 34 -5.12 29.04 37.84
N ALA A 35 -4.95 29.45 36.58
CA ALA A 35 -4.06 30.49 36.01
C ALA A 35 -2.51 30.44 36.08
N ASN A 36 -1.96 30.81 34.91
CA ASN A 36 -0.71 31.52 34.64
C ASN A 36 0.64 30.81 34.85
N VAL A 37 1.31 30.48 33.75
CA VAL A 37 2.66 31.00 33.44
C VAL A 37 2.83 31.19 31.92
N THR A 38 3.00 32.44 31.53
CA THR A 38 3.55 32.94 30.26
C THR A 38 5.09 32.88 30.29
N ARG A 39 5.73 32.52 29.16
CA ARG A 39 6.95 33.13 28.55
C ARG A 39 7.57 32.18 27.49
N GLY A 40 7.93 32.75 26.33
CA GLY A 40 8.40 32.05 25.11
C GLY A 40 9.82 31.44 25.17
N PRO A 41 10.52 31.16 24.05
CA PRO A 41 10.66 32.06 22.89
C PRO A 41 10.59 31.42 21.48
N SER A 42 10.63 32.31 20.50
CA SER A 42 10.83 32.15 19.06
C SER A 42 12.04 31.30 18.66
N ILE A 43 11.86 30.40 17.68
CA ILE A 43 12.97 29.79 16.92
C ILE A 43 12.74 29.97 15.41
N ILE A 44 13.69 30.70 14.83
CA ILE A 44 13.96 30.91 13.41
C ILE A 44 14.64 29.66 12.83
N SER A 45 14.30 29.34 11.58
CA SER A 45 14.99 28.45 10.62
C SER A 45 15.87 27.32 11.18
N ALA A 46 15.39 26.09 11.05
CA ALA A 46 16.26 24.92 10.89
C ALA A 46 15.85 24.22 9.60
N GLY A 47 16.85 23.98 8.75
CA GLY A 47 16.70 23.57 7.36
C GLY A 47 15.96 22.25 7.17
N LEU A 48 15.58 22.04 5.92
CA LEU A 48 15.15 20.74 5.40
C LEU A 48 16.15 19.66 5.82
N CYS A 49 15.81 18.91 6.86
CA CYS A 49 16.35 17.57 7.02
C CYS A 49 15.76 16.75 5.88
N HIS A 50 16.52 16.62 4.80
CA HIS A 50 16.41 15.47 3.92
C HIS A 50 16.54 14.23 4.79
N VAL A 51 15.42 13.63 5.16
CA VAL A 51 15.37 12.26 5.62
C VAL A 51 15.67 11.41 4.39
N THR A 52 16.95 11.21 4.11
CA THR A 52 17.39 10.09 3.28
C THR A 52 17.08 8.85 4.08
N LEU A 53 15.95 8.22 3.77
CA LEU A 53 15.72 6.83 4.16
C LEU A 53 16.95 6.04 3.65
N PRO A 54 17.61 5.26 4.51
CA PRO A 54 18.65 4.37 4.03
C PRO A 54 17.99 3.44 3.01
N SER A 55 18.43 3.52 1.76
CA SER A 55 18.09 2.53 0.75
C SER A 55 18.38 1.15 1.33
N ASP A 56 17.41 0.24 1.24
CA ASP A 56 17.40 -1.15 1.70
C ASP A 56 18.47 -2.02 1.02
N ASP A 57 19.74 -1.61 1.10
CA ASP A 57 20.88 -2.24 0.43
C ASP A 57 21.73 -3.12 1.38
N LEU A 58 21.20 -3.42 2.56
CA LEU A 58 21.95 -4.11 3.63
C LEU A 58 21.16 -5.24 4.28
N ALA A 59 20.62 -6.18 3.48
CA ALA A 59 20.31 -7.53 4.00
C ALA A 59 20.14 -8.64 2.94
N GLY A 60 19.88 -8.30 1.66
CA GLY A 60 19.45 -9.31 0.67
C GLY A 60 20.56 -10.01 -0.13
N ASN A 61 21.63 -9.31 -0.52
CA ASN A 61 22.42 -9.76 -1.68
C ASN A 61 23.74 -10.52 -1.40
N ARG A 62 24.33 -10.46 -0.20
CA ARG A 62 25.66 -11.08 0.00
C ARG A 62 25.67 -12.60 0.14
N ALA A 63 24.53 -13.22 0.43
CA ALA A 63 24.42 -14.69 0.46
C ALA A 63 24.16 -15.30 -0.93
N GLN A 64 23.79 -14.48 -1.93
CA GLN A 64 23.37 -14.98 -3.24
C GLN A 64 24.52 -15.16 -4.25
N ASP A 65 25.68 -14.56 -3.99
CA ASP A 65 26.80 -14.46 -4.94
C ASP A 65 27.82 -15.61 -4.90
N MET A 66 27.77 -16.54 -3.94
CA MET A 66 28.77 -17.63 -3.83
C MET A 66 28.42 -18.95 -4.55
N LEU A 67 27.33 -19.03 -5.34
CA LEU A 67 26.89 -20.29 -5.99
C LEU A 67 26.58 -20.24 -7.52
N PRO A 68 27.13 -19.35 -8.35
CA PRO A 68 26.75 -19.31 -9.78
C PRO A 68 27.21 -20.55 -10.57
N ALA A 69 28.41 -21.07 -10.31
CA ALA A 69 28.96 -22.22 -11.04
C ALA A 69 28.24 -23.55 -10.71
N ALA A 70 27.90 -23.77 -9.44
CA ALA A 70 27.13 -24.94 -9.02
C ALA A 70 25.69 -24.90 -9.56
N ARG A 71 25.03 -23.73 -9.52
CA ARG A 71 23.67 -23.58 -10.07
C ARG A 71 23.62 -23.81 -11.59
N ALA A 72 24.67 -23.47 -12.33
CA ALA A 72 24.74 -23.68 -13.77
C ALA A 72 24.85 -25.17 -14.15
N LEU A 73 25.59 -25.96 -13.37
CA LEU A 73 25.80 -27.40 -13.64
C LEU A 73 24.54 -28.24 -13.38
N PHE A 74 23.70 -27.79 -12.46
CA PHE A 74 22.52 -28.52 -11.97
C PHE A 74 21.19 -27.90 -12.43
N ARG A 75 21.23 -27.11 -13.51
CA ARG A 75 20.02 -26.49 -14.06
C ARG A 75 19.14 -27.58 -14.71
N PRO A 76 17.83 -27.63 -14.42
CA PRO A 76 16.96 -28.62 -15.04
C PRO A 76 16.98 -28.45 -16.56
N VAL A 77 17.11 -29.58 -17.28
CA VAL A 77 17.17 -29.56 -18.75
C VAL A 77 15.82 -29.16 -19.31
N ARG A 78 15.81 -28.09 -20.11
CA ARG A 78 14.61 -27.66 -20.84
C ARG A 78 14.33 -28.63 -21.99
N GLY A 79 13.24 -29.39 -21.87
CA GLY A 79 12.72 -30.27 -22.91
C GLY A 79 12.73 -31.75 -22.51
N ARG A 80 11.58 -32.41 -22.65
CA ARG A 80 11.41 -33.82 -22.25
C ARG A 80 12.39 -34.74 -22.96
N LEU A 81 12.51 -34.62 -24.29
CA LEU A 81 13.40 -35.46 -25.10
C LEU A 81 14.86 -35.36 -24.65
N ALA A 82 15.36 -34.14 -24.45
CA ALA A 82 16.73 -33.91 -24.00
C ALA A 82 17.00 -34.51 -22.61
N ALA A 83 16.05 -34.38 -21.67
CA ALA A 83 16.18 -34.95 -20.33
C ALA A 83 16.21 -36.50 -20.36
N TYR A 84 15.38 -37.13 -21.19
CA TYR A 84 15.38 -38.58 -21.36
C TYR A 84 16.63 -39.09 -22.10
N SER A 85 17.10 -38.38 -23.15
CA SER A 85 18.35 -38.73 -23.82
C SER A 85 19.56 -38.65 -22.88
N LEU A 86 19.60 -37.63 -22.02
CA LEU A 86 20.66 -37.49 -21.02
C LEU A 86 20.60 -38.60 -19.96
N ALA A 87 19.40 -39.01 -19.53
CA ALA A 87 19.22 -40.14 -18.62
C ALA A 87 19.74 -41.45 -19.22
N VAL A 88 19.48 -41.71 -20.51
CA VAL A 88 20.05 -42.87 -21.22
C VAL A 88 21.58 -42.77 -21.26
N LEU A 89 22.13 -41.59 -21.58
CA LEU A 89 23.57 -41.37 -21.61
C LEU A 89 24.22 -41.66 -20.25
N PHE A 90 23.63 -41.18 -19.14
CA PHE A 90 24.14 -41.46 -17.80
C PHE A 90 24.09 -42.94 -17.45
N ALA A 91 23.01 -43.66 -17.83
CA ALA A 91 22.94 -45.09 -17.63
C ALA A 91 24.03 -45.84 -18.42
N VAL A 92 24.22 -45.51 -19.70
CA VAL A 92 25.28 -46.10 -20.55
C VAL A 92 26.67 -45.82 -19.98
N LEU A 93 26.92 -44.58 -19.54
CA LEU A 93 28.19 -44.21 -18.93
C LEU A 93 28.42 -44.97 -17.62
N ALA A 94 27.40 -45.13 -16.79
CA ALA A 94 27.49 -45.88 -15.54
C ALA A 94 27.82 -47.37 -15.78
N ILE A 95 27.27 -47.97 -16.85
CA ILE A 95 27.59 -49.33 -17.28
C ILE A 95 29.07 -49.39 -17.73
N ALA A 96 29.51 -48.48 -18.60
CA ALA A 96 30.88 -48.44 -19.11
C ALA A 96 31.91 -48.24 -17.98
N VAL A 97 31.64 -47.32 -17.06
CA VAL A 97 32.45 -47.09 -15.86
C VAL A 97 32.47 -48.34 -14.97
N ARG A 98 31.35 -49.06 -14.84
CA ARG A 98 31.30 -50.28 -14.04
C ARG A 98 32.17 -51.39 -14.62
N PHE A 99 32.14 -51.59 -15.94
CA PHE A 99 33.05 -52.54 -16.61
C PHE A 99 34.51 -52.14 -16.44
N ALA A 100 34.82 -50.85 -16.62
CA ALA A 100 36.17 -50.35 -16.43
C ALA A 100 36.66 -50.53 -14.98
N ALA A 101 35.77 -50.38 -13.98
CA ALA A 101 36.09 -50.52 -12.58
C ALA A 101 36.07 -51.97 -12.06
N ASP A 102 35.78 -52.96 -12.90
CA ASP A 102 35.55 -54.34 -12.45
C ASP A 102 36.80 -54.98 -11.82
N HIS A 103 37.99 -54.59 -12.29
CA HIS A 103 39.26 -55.02 -11.70
C HIS A 103 39.66 -54.24 -10.44
N LEU A 104 39.04 -53.08 -10.17
CA LEU A 104 39.31 -52.26 -8.98
C LEU A 104 38.33 -52.56 -7.83
N LEU A 105 37.11 -52.97 -8.14
CA LEU A 105 36.06 -53.17 -7.15
C LEU A 105 36.11 -54.60 -6.58
N PRO A 106 36.06 -54.77 -5.25
CA PRO A 106 35.88 -56.08 -4.66
C PRO A 106 34.59 -56.74 -5.19
N PRO A 107 34.56 -58.07 -5.35
CA PRO A 107 33.32 -58.77 -5.69
C PRO A 107 32.25 -58.50 -4.63
N GLY A 108 31.03 -58.15 -5.08
CA GLY A 108 29.89 -57.88 -4.18
C GLY A 108 29.21 -56.51 -4.33
N PHE A 109 29.71 -55.60 -5.17
CA PHE A 109 29.12 -54.27 -5.39
C PHE A 109 28.57 -54.08 -6.82
N PRO A 110 27.49 -54.78 -7.21
CA PRO A 110 26.96 -54.71 -8.58
C PRO A 110 26.34 -53.34 -8.92
N PHE A 111 25.92 -52.54 -7.92
CA PHE A 111 25.12 -51.33 -8.15
C PHE A 111 25.84 -49.98 -7.96
N LEU A 112 27.09 -49.99 -7.52
CA LEU A 112 27.76 -48.80 -6.97
C LEU A 112 27.76 -47.59 -7.92
N THR A 113 27.98 -47.82 -9.22
CA THR A 113 28.05 -46.76 -10.25
C THR A 113 26.66 -46.29 -10.70
N PHE A 114 25.61 -47.06 -10.44
CA PHE A 114 24.24 -46.75 -10.88
C PHE A 114 23.55 -45.75 -9.96
N PHE A 115 23.82 -45.76 -8.64
CA PHE A 115 23.19 -44.80 -7.73
C PHE A 115 23.48 -43.32 -8.10
N PRO A 116 24.74 -42.89 -8.30
CA PRO A 116 25.01 -41.51 -8.69
C PRO A 116 24.39 -41.15 -10.04
N ALA A 117 24.38 -42.07 -11.01
CA ALA A 117 23.79 -41.84 -12.32
C ALA A 117 22.28 -41.58 -12.25
N VAL A 118 21.56 -42.40 -11.45
CA VAL A 118 20.13 -42.24 -11.23
C VAL A 118 19.81 -40.96 -10.46
N ILE A 119 20.57 -40.63 -9.42
CA ILE A 119 20.42 -39.38 -8.65
C ILE A 119 20.57 -38.17 -9.57
N ILE A 120 21.63 -38.13 -10.40
CA ILE A 120 21.88 -37.01 -11.32
C ILE A 120 20.78 -36.92 -12.38
N ALA A 121 20.34 -38.05 -12.95
CA ALA A 121 19.24 -38.08 -13.92
C ALA A 121 17.92 -37.59 -13.31
N ALA A 122 17.60 -38.01 -12.09
CA ALA A 122 16.41 -37.57 -11.35
C ALA A 122 16.49 -36.09 -10.98
N PHE A 123 17.67 -35.59 -10.60
CA PHE A 123 17.87 -34.18 -10.24
C PHE A 123 17.71 -33.27 -11.47
N ILE A 124 18.28 -33.64 -12.62
CA ILE A 124 18.27 -32.77 -13.81
C ILE A 124 16.97 -32.90 -14.61
N GLY A 125 16.38 -34.10 -14.65
CA GLY A 125 15.23 -34.42 -15.49
C GLY A 125 13.91 -34.67 -14.76
N GLY A 126 13.93 -34.76 -13.43
CA GLY A 126 12.78 -35.14 -12.60
C GLY A 126 12.52 -36.65 -12.56
N ARG A 127 11.37 -37.03 -11.99
CA ARG A 127 11.00 -38.45 -11.76
C ARG A 127 11.08 -39.34 -12.98
N GLY A 128 10.62 -38.86 -14.15
CA GLY A 128 10.54 -39.67 -15.37
C GLY A 128 11.90 -40.12 -15.91
N PRO A 129 12.81 -39.18 -16.24
CA PRO A 129 14.17 -39.51 -16.66
C PRO A 129 14.97 -40.29 -15.60
N GLY A 130 14.80 -39.96 -14.31
CA GLY A 130 15.39 -40.73 -13.21
C GLY A 130 14.92 -42.19 -13.21
N ALA A 131 13.62 -42.43 -13.36
CA ALA A 131 13.04 -43.77 -13.44
C ALA A 131 13.50 -44.55 -14.70
N LEU A 132 13.67 -43.86 -15.84
CA LEU A 132 14.23 -44.50 -17.04
C LEU A 132 15.68 -44.93 -16.81
N CYS A 133 16.51 -44.04 -16.26
CA CYS A 133 17.90 -44.37 -15.91
C CYS A 133 17.97 -45.55 -14.93
N ALA A 134 17.07 -45.58 -13.94
CA ALA A 134 16.94 -46.66 -12.98
C ALA A 134 16.57 -47.98 -13.64
N ALA A 135 15.61 -47.99 -14.58
CA ALA A 135 15.19 -49.19 -15.28
C ALA A 135 16.33 -49.78 -16.13
N ILE A 136 17.05 -48.94 -16.89
CA ILE A 136 18.21 -49.38 -17.68
C ILE A 136 19.28 -49.96 -16.76
N SER A 137 19.58 -49.27 -15.65
CA SER A 137 20.56 -49.71 -14.66
C SER A 137 20.16 -51.04 -14.00
N PHE A 138 18.87 -51.22 -13.69
CA PHE A 138 18.32 -52.45 -13.12
C PHE A 138 18.58 -53.64 -14.04
N PHE A 139 18.15 -53.57 -15.30
CA PHE A 139 18.33 -54.69 -16.23
C PHE A 139 19.79 -54.94 -16.58
N ALA A 140 20.59 -53.88 -16.73
CA ALA A 140 22.04 -54.02 -16.97
C ALA A 140 22.75 -54.67 -15.77
N SER A 141 22.38 -54.30 -14.55
CA SER A 141 22.93 -54.90 -13.33
C SER A 141 22.60 -56.39 -13.20
N TRP A 142 21.35 -56.77 -13.49
CA TRP A 142 20.92 -58.17 -13.47
C TRP A 142 21.66 -59.01 -14.51
N PHE A 143 21.75 -58.53 -15.76
CA PHE A 143 22.33 -59.30 -16.85
C PHE A 143 23.86 -59.40 -16.81
N TYR A 144 24.57 -58.31 -16.50
CA TYR A 144 26.03 -58.25 -16.64
C TYR A 144 26.82 -58.42 -15.34
N PHE A 145 26.26 -58.03 -14.18
CA PHE A 145 27.07 -57.83 -12.96
C PHE A 145 26.68 -58.72 -11.78
N ILE A 146 25.69 -59.61 -11.94
CA ILE A 146 25.27 -60.56 -10.91
C ILE A 146 25.32 -62.00 -11.49
N PRO A 147 26.06 -62.95 -10.86
CA PRO A 147 26.09 -64.34 -11.32
C PRO A 147 24.74 -65.07 -11.19
N PRO A 148 24.38 -65.98 -12.12
CA PRO A 148 25.12 -66.32 -13.34
C PRO A 148 25.03 -65.22 -14.41
N PHE A 149 26.19 -64.83 -14.95
CA PHE A 149 26.29 -63.73 -15.91
C PHE A 149 25.59 -64.08 -17.24
N GLU A 150 25.16 -63.04 -17.96
CA GLU A 150 24.47 -63.14 -19.25
C GLU A 150 23.17 -63.94 -19.20
N SER A 151 22.54 -63.97 -18.02
CA SER A 151 21.29 -64.67 -17.78
C SER A 151 20.33 -63.80 -16.95
N PHE A 152 19.06 -64.16 -16.97
CA PHE A 152 18.04 -63.60 -16.08
C PHE A 152 17.59 -64.62 -15.03
N GLU A 153 18.52 -65.43 -14.53
CA GLU A 153 18.20 -66.37 -13.46
C GLU A 153 17.92 -65.62 -12.15
N LEU A 154 16.80 -65.97 -11.53
CA LEU A 154 16.35 -65.34 -10.30
C LEU A 154 16.61 -66.27 -9.12
N SER A 155 17.80 -66.15 -8.54
CA SER A 155 18.12 -66.79 -7.26
C SER A 155 17.74 -65.88 -6.08
N VAL A 156 17.62 -66.45 -4.87
CA VAL A 156 17.29 -65.67 -3.66
C VAL A 156 18.27 -64.51 -3.39
N PRO A 157 19.60 -64.68 -3.53
CA PRO A 157 20.54 -63.56 -3.41
C PRO A 157 20.35 -62.47 -4.46
N VAL A 158 20.09 -62.85 -5.73
CA VAL A 158 19.84 -61.90 -6.84
C VAL A 158 18.56 -61.10 -6.56
N ALA A 159 17.48 -61.78 -6.20
CA ALA A 159 16.20 -61.16 -5.89
C ALA A 159 16.33 -60.17 -4.71
N THR A 160 17.07 -60.56 -3.66
CA THR A 160 17.33 -59.69 -2.51
C THR A 160 18.12 -58.45 -2.92
N ALA A 161 19.19 -58.59 -3.70
CA ALA A 161 20.01 -57.49 -4.18
C ALA A 161 19.22 -56.49 -5.05
N LEU A 162 18.44 -57.00 -6.01
CA LEU A 162 17.60 -56.19 -6.89
C LEU A 162 16.47 -55.48 -6.13
N LEU A 163 15.89 -56.13 -5.12
CA LEU A 163 14.90 -55.52 -4.24
C LEU A 163 15.49 -54.33 -3.47
N PHE A 164 16.66 -54.50 -2.84
CA PHE A 164 17.32 -53.42 -2.11
C PHE A 164 17.69 -52.25 -3.02
N PHE A 165 18.26 -52.54 -4.20
CA PHE A 165 18.56 -51.50 -5.19
C PHE A 165 17.30 -50.71 -5.58
N SER A 166 16.22 -51.42 -5.91
CA SER A 166 14.96 -50.79 -6.30
C SER A 166 14.37 -49.94 -5.18
N ALA A 167 14.41 -50.43 -3.93
CA ALA A 167 13.92 -49.70 -2.78
C ALA A 167 14.69 -48.38 -2.56
N VAL A 168 16.02 -48.42 -2.59
CA VAL A 168 16.87 -47.23 -2.43
C VAL A 168 16.60 -46.23 -3.55
N VAL A 169 16.58 -46.67 -4.80
CA VAL A 169 16.36 -45.79 -5.96
C VAL A 169 14.97 -45.15 -5.93
N VAL A 170 13.93 -45.89 -5.56
CA VAL A 170 12.58 -45.33 -5.42
C VAL A 170 12.54 -44.25 -4.35
N VAL A 171 13.19 -44.49 -3.20
CA VAL A 171 13.29 -43.50 -2.11
C VAL A 171 14.06 -42.27 -2.57
N ASP A 172 15.19 -42.43 -3.25
CA ASP A 172 15.99 -41.32 -3.76
C ASP A 172 15.21 -40.46 -4.77
N ILE A 173 14.56 -41.10 -5.76
CA ILE A 173 13.74 -40.39 -6.75
C ILE A 173 12.58 -39.65 -6.08
N TRP A 174 11.91 -40.29 -5.11
CA TRP A 174 10.81 -39.66 -4.37
C TRP A 174 11.29 -38.47 -3.54
N LEU A 175 12.41 -38.61 -2.84
CA LEU A 175 13.02 -37.57 -2.02
C LEU A 175 13.46 -36.37 -2.86
N ILE A 176 14.19 -36.61 -3.95
CA ILE A 176 14.68 -35.56 -4.85
C ILE A 176 13.52 -34.75 -5.41
N ASP A 177 12.50 -35.42 -5.94
CA ASP A 177 11.36 -34.71 -6.49
C ASP A 177 10.57 -33.96 -5.42
N GLY A 178 10.40 -34.55 -4.23
CA GLY A 178 9.77 -33.86 -3.09
C GLY A 178 10.52 -32.59 -2.68
N LEU A 179 11.85 -32.62 -2.67
CA LEU A 179 12.69 -31.44 -2.38
C LEU A 179 12.56 -30.38 -3.48
N GLN A 180 12.61 -30.77 -4.75
CA GLN A 180 12.48 -29.84 -5.88
C GLN A 180 11.12 -29.16 -5.93
N GLN A 181 10.03 -29.91 -5.68
CA GLN A 181 8.69 -29.33 -5.61
C GLN A 181 8.56 -28.33 -4.45
N ARG A 182 9.16 -28.63 -3.30
CA ARG A 182 9.15 -27.71 -2.15
C ARG A 182 9.94 -26.44 -2.45
N GLN A 183 11.10 -26.57 -3.10
CA GLN A 183 11.90 -25.42 -3.50
C GLN A 183 11.15 -24.53 -4.50
N ALA A 184 10.54 -25.11 -5.53
CA ALA A 184 9.74 -24.36 -6.50
C ALA A 184 8.56 -23.61 -5.84
N ARG A 185 7.88 -24.25 -4.87
CA ARG A 185 6.81 -23.59 -4.10
C ARG A 185 7.33 -22.46 -3.21
N LEU A 186 8.52 -22.61 -2.63
CA LEU A 186 9.13 -21.56 -1.82
C LEU A 186 9.50 -20.35 -2.68
N GLU A 187 10.07 -20.58 -3.87
CA GLU A 187 10.39 -19.51 -4.82
C GLU A 187 9.11 -18.80 -5.30
N GLU A 188 8.06 -19.53 -5.67
CA GLU A 188 6.77 -18.94 -6.06
C GLU A 188 6.13 -18.12 -4.93
N ASN A 189 6.16 -18.63 -3.68
CA ASN A 189 5.66 -17.89 -2.54
C ASN A 189 6.48 -16.63 -2.25
N GLN A 190 7.81 -16.67 -2.43
CA GLN A 190 8.67 -15.51 -2.27
C GLN A 190 8.36 -14.44 -3.31
N ASP A 191 8.17 -14.82 -4.57
CA ASP A 191 7.79 -13.91 -5.65
C ASP A 191 6.42 -13.27 -5.40
N GLN A 192 5.45 -14.04 -4.91
CA GLN A 192 4.13 -13.52 -4.53
C GLN A 192 4.22 -12.52 -3.37
N LEU A 193 4.99 -12.83 -2.32
CA LEU A 193 5.19 -11.94 -1.19
C LEU A 193 5.89 -10.64 -1.59
N ALA A 194 6.90 -10.73 -2.46
CA ALA A 194 7.59 -9.56 -3.00
C ALA A 194 6.62 -8.67 -3.80
N ALA A 195 5.83 -9.26 -4.70
CA ALA A 195 4.84 -8.51 -5.47
C ALA A 195 3.78 -7.83 -4.59
N MET A 196 3.31 -8.52 -3.54
CA MET A 196 2.38 -7.93 -2.57
C MET A 196 3.01 -6.77 -1.79
N ALA A 197 4.28 -6.91 -1.38
CA ALA A 197 5.02 -5.86 -0.69
C ALA A 197 5.19 -4.62 -1.58
N ASP A 198 5.58 -4.80 -2.85
CA ASP A 198 5.70 -3.70 -3.81
C ASP A 198 4.37 -2.97 -4.00
N GLN A 199 3.26 -3.72 -4.12
CA GLN A 199 1.93 -3.14 -4.22
C GLN A 199 1.56 -2.35 -2.96
N GLN A 200 1.86 -2.86 -1.76
CA GLN A 200 1.63 -2.14 -0.51
C GLN A 200 2.44 -0.85 -0.44
N THR A 201 3.72 -0.86 -0.85
CA THR A 201 4.57 0.33 -0.87
C THR A 201 4.04 1.38 -1.83
N LEU A 202 3.59 0.99 -3.02
CA LEU A 202 2.99 1.92 -4.00
C LEU A 202 1.72 2.56 -3.44
N LEU A 203 0.82 1.76 -2.86
CA LEU A 203 -0.41 2.26 -2.23
C LEU A 203 -0.11 3.20 -1.07
N PHE A 204 0.87 2.86 -0.23
CA PHE A 204 1.28 3.71 0.88
C PHE A 204 1.85 5.04 0.40
N LYS A 205 2.68 5.02 -0.65
CA LYS A 205 3.24 6.23 -1.24
C LYS A 205 2.14 7.14 -1.80
N GLU A 206 1.17 6.57 -2.49
CA GLU A 206 0.01 7.30 -3.00
C GLU A 206 -0.81 7.93 -1.85
N LEU A 207 -1.09 7.17 -0.79
CA LEU A 207 -1.73 7.70 0.41
C LEU A 207 -0.94 8.85 1.04
N GLN A 208 0.38 8.71 1.18
CA GLN A 208 1.24 9.77 1.72
C GLN A 208 1.18 11.04 0.87
N HIS A 209 1.22 10.91 -0.46
CA HIS A 209 1.06 12.05 -1.36
C HIS A 209 -0.30 12.74 -1.17
N ARG A 210 -1.39 11.99 -1.06
CA ARG A 210 -2.74 12.55 -0.84
C ARG A 210 -2.87 13.22 0.53
N VAL A 211 -2.34 12.62 1.59
CA VAL A 211 -2.31 13.21 2.93
C VAL A 211 -1.49 14.50 2.92
N ALA A 212 -0.32 14.51 2.26
CA ALA A 212 0.50 15.71 2.13
C ALA A 212 -0.24 16.84 1.39
N ASN A 213 -0.98 16.52 0.32
CA ASN A 213 -1.81 17.48 -0.40
C ASN A 213 -2.92 18.08 0.48
N ASN A 214 -3.57 17.25 1.31
CA ASN A 214 -4.61 17.71 2.24
C ASN A 214 -4.03 18.60 3.34
N LEU A 215 -2.89 18.22 3.94
CA LEU A 215 -2.20 19.04 4.94
C LEU A 215 -1.68 20.35 4.36
N ALA A 216 -1.27 20.39 3.09
CA ALA A 216 -0.89 21.61 2.40
C ALA A 216 -2.07 22.59 2.25
N SER A 217 -3.28 22.06 2.00
CA SER A 217 -4.52 22.87 1.98
C SER A 217 -4.82 23.47 3.35
N VAL A 218 -4.73 22.68 4.43
CA VAL A 218 -4.87 23.17 5.81
C VAL A 218 -3.83 24.25 6.14
N SER A 219 -2.55 24.01 5.79
CA SER A 219 -1.47 24.98 6.01
C SER A 219 -1.73 26.30 5.27
N SER A 220 -2.16 26.24 4.02
CA SER A 220 -2.47 27.41 3.19
C SER A 220 -3.63 28.21 3.79
N MET A 221 -4.66 27.53 4.28
CA MET A 221 -5.77 28.15 4.98
C MET A 221 -5.31 28.86 6.26
N LEU A 222 -4.54 28.21 7.13
CA LEU A 222 -4.02 28.83 8.35
C LEU A 222 -3.15 30.06 8.05
N ARG A 223 -2.37 30.04 6.95
CA ARG A 223 -1.61 31.21 6.48
C ARG A 223 -2.53 32.36 6.08
N LEU A 224 -3.67 32.08 5.45
CA LEU A 224 -4.66 33.10 5.10
C LEU A 224 -5.34 33.66 6.36
N GLN A 225 -5.68 32.81 7.33
CA GLN A 225 -6.25 33.24 8.61
C GLN A 225 -5.29 34.17 9.37
N ARG A 226 -4.00 33.81 9.41
CA ARG A 226 -2.97 34.67 10.01
C ARG A 226 -2.93 36.06 9.38
N ARG A 227 -2.95 36.15 8.04
CA ARG A 227 -2.97 37.46 7.34
C ARG A 227 -4.22 38.28 7.66
N GLN A 228 -5.34 37.62 7.98
CA GLN A 228 -6.57 38.32 8.36
C GLN A 228 -6.50 38.83 9.80
N ILE A 229 -5.96 38.03 10.73
CA ILE A 229 -5.72 38.44 12.12
C ILE A 229 -4.73 39.62 12.16
N GLU A 230 -3.70 39.61 11.32
CA GLU A 230 -2.76 40.73 11.18
C GLU A 230 -3.44 42.04 10.74
N ARG A 231 -4.54 41.96 9.97
CA ARG A 231 -5.32 43.12 9.50
C ARG A 231 -6.39 43.57 10.49
N ASP A 232 -7.00 42.63 11.20
CA ASP A 232 -8.04 42.87 12.19
C ASP A 232 -7.81 42.02 13.45
N PRO A 233 -6.93 42.48 14.36
CA PRO A 233 -6.62 41.75 15.59
C PRO A 233 -7.82 41.58 16.53
N ALA A 234 -8.80 42.49 16.46
CA ALA A 234 -10.00 42.43 17.31
C ALA A 234 -10.91 41.25 16.93
N SER A 235 -10.90 40.83 15.67
CA SER A 235 -11.64 39.64 15.19
C SER A 235 -10.89 38.31 15.41
N ALA A 236 -9.73 38.29 16.07
CA ALA A 236 -8.86 37.11 16.12
C ALA A 236 -9.54 35.83 16.63
N MET A 237 -10.31 35.93 17.73
CA MET A 237 -11.00 34.78 18.31
C MET A 237 -12.03 34.18 17.34
N ARG A 238 -12.87 35.03 16.75
CA ARG A 238 -13.87 34.63 15.75
C ARG A 238 -13.24 34.02 14.50
N ILE A 239 -12.07 34.52 14.09
CA ILE A 239 -11.30 33.98 12.96
C ILE A 239 -10.77 32.58 13.29
N LEU A 240 -10.25 32.39 14.51
CA LEU A 240 -9.76 31.09 14.99
C LEU A 240 -10.89 30.06 15.14
N GLU A 241 -12.02 30.44 15.74
CA GLU A 241 -13.21 29.58 15.83
C GLU A 241 -13.68 29.15 14.44
N SER A 242 -13.73 30.09 13.48
CA SER A 242 -14.05 29.75 12.09
C SER A 242 -13.02 28.83 11.43
N ALA A 243 -11.76 28.89 11.86
CA ALA A 243 -10.72 28.01 11.36
C ALA A 243 -10.87 26.59 11.92
N ASP A 244 -11.13 26.49 13.22
CA ASP A 244 -11.37 25.23 13.93
C ASP A 244 -12.56 24.46 13.36
N THR A 245 -13.71 25.14 13.20
CA THR A 245 -14.90 24.56 12.55
C THR A 245 -14.58 24.00 11.17
N ARG A 246 -13.74 24.70 10.39
CA ARG A 246 -13.42 24.25 9.04
C ARG A 246 -12.49 23.04 9.06
N ILE A 247 -11.48 23.02 9.93
CA ILE A 247 -10.57 21.87 10.09
C ILE A 247 -11.37 20.63 10.53
N GLU A 248 -12.34 20.78 11.43
CA GLU A 248 -13.20 19.69 11.85
C GLU A 248 -14.00 19.11 10.67
N LEU A 249 -14.63 19.98 9.88
CA LEU A 249 -15.38 19.57 8.68
C LEU A 249 -14.47 18.91 7.63
N MET A 250 -13.26 19.42 7.41
CA MET A 250 -12.28 18.78 6.53
C MET A 250 -11.94 17.36 7.02
N GLY A 251 -11.75 17.18 8.33
CA GLY A 251 -11.47 15.87 8.93
C GLY A 251 -12.61 14.87 8.75
N ARG A 252 -13.87 15.32 8.85
CA ARG A 252 -15.05 14.48 8.60
C ARG A 252 -15.16 14.08 7.12
N VAL A 253 -15.02 15.04 6.22
CA VAL A 253 -15.00 14.79 4.76
C VAL A 253 -13.89 13.80 4.39
N HIS A 254 -12.69 13.97 4.97
CA HIS A 254 -11.56 13.06 4.73
C HIS A 254 -11.84 11.65 5.25
N ARG A 255 -12.40 11.48 6.45
CA ARG A 255 -12.77 10.14 6.94
C ARG A 255 -13.82 9.49 6.05
N GLN A 256 -14.83 10.25 5.63
CA GLN A 256 -15.87 9.75 4.73
C GLN A 256 -15.28 9.31 3.38
N LEU A 257 -14.47 10.12 2.69
CA LEU A 257 -13.96 9.76 1.36
C LEU A 257 -12.92 8.61 1.36
N TYR A 258 -12.31 8.33 2.50
CA TYR A 258 -11.33 7.26 2.65
C TYR A 258 -11.86 6.04 3.40
N ASP A 259 -13.11 6.06 3.84
CA ASP A 259 -13.80 4.88 4.37
C ASP A 259 -14.07 3.91 3.19
N PRO A 260 -13.60 2.65 3.24
CA PRO A 260 -13.89 1.66 2.21
C PRO A 260 -15.39 1.51 1.90
N ALA A 261 -16.26 1.63 2.92
CA ALA A 261 -17.71 1.53 2.74
C ALA A 261 -18.30 2.74 1.98
N ALA A 262 -17.63 3.89 2.03
CA ALA A 262 -18.09 5.11 1.39
C ALA A 262 -17.62 5.27 -0.07
N ARG A 263 -16.68 4.44 -0.53
CA ARG A 263 -16.24 4.42 -1.93
C ARG A 263 -17.29 3.90 -2.90
N GLU A 264 -18.30 3.19 -2.39
CA GLU A 264 -19.40 2.64 -3.19
C GLU A 264 -20.62 3.59 -3.26
N LEU A 265 -20.62 4.68 -2.49
CA LEU A 265 -21.73 5.65 -2.48
C LEU A 265 -21.75 6.46 -3.78
N ALA A 266 -22.94 6.67 -4.33
CA ALA A 266 -23.13 7.57 -5.47
C ALA A 266 -22.82 9.03 -5.06
N LEU A 267 -22.45 9.88 -6.02
CA LEU A 267 -22.09 11.28 -5.73
C LEU A 267 -23.19 12.05 -4.97
N PRO A 268 -24.50 11.90 -5.28
CA PRO A 268 -25.57 12.59 -4.55
C PRO A 268 -25.58 12.24 -3.06
N GLU A 269 -25.39 10.97 -2.72
CA GLU A 269 -25.38 10.48 -1.33
C GLU A 269 -24.19 11.05 -0.55
N GLN A 270 -23.04 11.17 -1.22
CA GLN A 270 -21.85 11.80 -0.63
C GLN A 270 -22.08 13.28 -0.33
N ILE A 271 -22.68 14.03 -1.26
CA ILE A 271 -23.02 15.45 -1.07
C ILE A 271 -24.01 15.61 0.08
N GLU A 272 -25.08 14.82 0.12
CA GLU A 272 -26.07 14.87 1.20
C GLU A 272 -25.43 14.60 2.57
N SER A 273 -24.52 13.63 2.66
CA SER A 273 -23.80 13.35 3.91
C SER A 273 -22.99 14.57 4.36
N VAL A 274 -22.28 15.23 3.44
CA VAL A 274 -21.51 16.44 3.75
C VAL A 274 -22.42 17.60 4.17
N VAL A 275 -23.56 17.77 3.51
CA VAL A 275 -24.57 18.77 3.86
C VAL A 275 -25.09 18.56 5.29
N ARG A 276 -25.46 17.32 5.65
CA ARG A 276 -25.90 16.98 7.01
C ARG A 276 -24.83 17.31 8.05
N HIS A 277 -23.59 16.91 7.80
CA HIS A 277 -22.47 17.23 8.70
C HIS A 277 -22.25 18.74 8.84
N ALA A 278 -22.37 19.51 7.76
CA ALA A 278 -22.24 20.96 7.81
C ALA A 278 -23.38 21.62 8.62
N GLN A 279 -24.62 21.13 8.49
CA GLN A 279 -25.75 21.59 9.29
C GLN A 279 -25.57 21.29 10.78
N ASP A 280 -25.12 20.08 11.12
CA ASP A 280 -24.89 19.65 12.51
C ASP A 280 -23.85 20.52 13.20
N VAL A 281 -22.70 20.71 12.54
CA VAL A 281 -21.59 21.52 13.07
C VAL A 281 -21.98 23.01 13.21
N ALA A 282 -22.85 23.51 12.32
CA ALA A 282 -23.35 24.88 12.39
C ALA A 282 -24.56 25.06 13.32
N ALA A 283 -25.08 23.99 13.94
CA ALA A 283 -26.31 24.00 14.73
C ALA A 283 -27.51 24.68 14.02
N ALA A 284 -27.60 24.52 12.69
CA ALA A 284 -28.50 25.27 11.83
C ALA A 284 -29.77 24.50 11.44
N SER A 285 -30.42 23.85 12.40
CA SER A 285 -31.64 23.05 12.18
C SER A 285 -32.84 23.86 11.66
N HIS A 286 -32.78 25.19 11.75
CA HIS A 286 -33.78 26.12 11.22
C HIS A 286 -33.64 26.39 9.72
N VAL A 287 -32.54 25.97 9.08
CA VAL A 287 -32.30 26.14 7.64
C VAL A 287 -32.62 24.82 6.93
N THR A 288 -33.59 24.86 6.02
CA THR A 288 -33.90 23.72 5.15
C THR A 288 -32.91 23.70 3.99
N ILE A 289 -32.22 22.57 3.80
CA ILE A 289 -31.28 22.40 2.68
C ILE A 289 -31.79 21.31 1.75
N GLU A 290 -32.12 21.70 0.52
CA GLU A 290 -32.55 20.79 -0.54
C GLU A 290 -31.35 20.43 -1.42
N VAL A 291 -31.13 19.13 -1.64
CA VAL A 291 -30.05 18.61 -2.50
C VAL A 291 -30.66 17.92 -3.70
N ASN A 292 -30.29 18.36 -4.90
CA ASN A 292 -30.64 17.69 -6.15
C ASN A 292 -29.39 17.57 -7.02
N ALA A 293 -28.75 16.41 -6.97
CA ALA A 293 -27.49 16.16 -7.66
C ALA A 293 -27.61 15.00 -8.64
N VAL A 294 -27.07 15.19 -9.85
CA VAL A 294 -26.85 14.09 -10.78
C VAL A 294 -25.68 13.23 -10.32
N ASP A 295 -25.78 11.93 -10.55
CA ASP A 295 -24.65 11.04 -10.35
C ASP A 295 -23.63 11.23 -11.48
N ALA A 296 -22.40 11.59 -11.11
CA ALA A 296 -21.34 12.01 -12.01
C ALA A 296 -19.98 11.51 -11.58
N ARG A 297 -19.07 11.34 -12.55
CA ARG A 297 -17.73 10.80 -12.30
C ARG A 297 -16.78 11.91 -11.91
N ILE A 298 -16.20 11.78 -10.72
CA ILE A 298 -15.22 12.71 -10.18
C ILE A 298 -14.11 11.88 -9.51
N ALA A 299 -12.88 12.08 -9.94
CA ALA A 299 -11.69 11.47 -9.36
C ALA A 299 -11.59 11.84 -7.87
N VAL A 300 -11.12 10.90 -7.04
CA VAL A 300 -11.05 11.05 -5.57
C VAL A 300 -10.36 12.36 -5.14
N ASP A 301 -9.30 12.76 -5.83
CA ASP A 301 -8.56 13.99 -5.51
C ASP A 301 -9.39 15.25 -5.79
N ARG A 302 -10.19 15.25 -6.86
CA ARG A 302 -11.13 16.35 -7.19
C ARG A 302 -12.38 16.29 -6.31
N MET A 303 -12.78 15.09 -5.85
CA MET A 303 -13.90 14.88 -4.94
C MET A 303 -13.67 15.58 -3.61
N MET A 304 -12.46 15.46 -3.05
CA MET A 304 -12.07 16.21 -1.84
C MET A 304 -12.27 17.72 -2.04
N THR A 305 -11.73 18.28 -3.13
CA THR A 305 -11.86 19.71 -3.43
C THR A 305 -13.33 20.13 -3.60
N LEU A 306 -14.15 19.32 -4.27
CA LEU A 306 -15.58 19.56 -4.42
C LEU A 306 -16.30 19.59 -3.06
N MET A 307 -16.07 18.60 -2.19
CA MET A 307 -16.73 18.53 -0.88
C MET A 307 -16.35 19.71 0.02
N LEU A 308 -15.08 20.14 -0.03
CA LEU A 308 -14.61 21.33 0.68
C LEU A 308 -15.22 22.62 0.12
N LEU A 309 -15.35 22.73 -1.20
CA LEU A 309 -16.04 23.85 -1.85
C LEU A 309 -17.51 23.93 -1.43
N VAL A 310 -18.23 22.80 -1.49
CA VAL A 310 -19.63 22.72 -1.07
C VAL A 310 -19.77 23.15 0.38
N THR A 311 -18.94 22.59 1.27
CA THR A 311 -18.96 22.93 2.70
C THR A 311 -18.71 24.41 2.94
N GLU A 312 -17.77 25.00 2.20
CA GLU A 312 -17.42 26.41 2.33
C GLU A 312 -18.58 27.33 1.93
N VAL A 313 -19.22 27.05 0.80
CA VAL A 313 -20.33 27.86 0.29
C VAL A 313 -21.57 27.68 1.19
N LEU A 314 -21.85 26.46 1.65
CA LEU A 314 -22.94 26.18 2.59
C LEU A 314 -22.74 26.90 3.92
N ASN A 315 -21.54 26.83 4.50
CA ASN A 315 -21.24 27.49 5.77
C ASN A 315 -21.37 29.02 5.65
N ASN A 316 -20.96 29.60 4.51
CA ASN A 316 -21.18 31.02 4.24
C ASN A 316 -22.67 31.35 4.16
N SER A 317 -23.47 30.50 3.51
CA SER A 317 -24.93 30.67 3.41
C SER A 317 -25.57 30.62 4.80
N ILE A 318 -25.30 29.56 5.58
CA ILE A 318 -25.86 29.37 6.92
C ILE A 318 -25.49 30.52 7.87
N LYS A 319 -24.22 30.94 7.90
CA LYS A 319 -23.74 31.95 8.85
C LYS A 319 -24.08 33.39 8.48
N HIS A 320 -24.30 33.69 7.19
CA HIS A 320 -24.44 35.08 6.72
C HIS A 320 -25.80 35.39 6.10
N ALA A 321 -26.46 34.42 5.47
CA ALA A 321 -27.72 34.64 4.76
C ALA A 321 -28.88 34.87 5.74
N PHE A 322 -28.90 34.14 6.85
CA PHE A 322 -29.99 34.14 7.84
C PHE A 322 -29.57 34.79 9.15
N ALA A 323 -30.50 35.41 9.87
CA ALA A 323 -30.27 35.80 11.27
C ALA A 323 -30.48 34.58 12.17
N GLU A 324 -29.92 34.63 13.39
CA GLU A 324 -29.98 33.51 14.32
C GLU A 324 -31.44 33.08 14.59
N GLY A 325 -31.76 31.82 14.30
CA GLY A 325 -33.09 31.24 14.48
C GLY A 325 -34.14 31.61 13.42
N GLN A 326 -33.79 32.40 12.39
CA GLN A 326 -34.71 32.67 11.27
C GLN A 326 -34.76 31.49 10.30
N PRO A 327 -35.95 31.04 9.89
CA PRO A 327 -36.06 29.99 8.89
C PRO A 327 -35.47 30.47 7.56
N GLY A 328 -34.75 29.57 6.89
CA GLY A 328 -34.10 29.83 5.62
C GLY A 328 -34.13 28.61 4.71
N GLU A 329 -33.97 28.84 3.41
CA GLU A 329 -33.86 27.79 2.40
C GLU A 329 -32.53 27.93 1.66
N VAL A 330 -31.81 26.82 1.56
CA VAL A 330 -30.62 26.71 0.70
C VAL A 330 -30.85 25.56 -0.27
N ARG A 331 -30.72 25.82 -1.56
CA ARG A 331 -30.82 24.81 -2.60
C ARG A 331 -29.45 24.53 -3.20
N LEU A 332 -29.03 23.27 -3.16
CA LEU A 332 -27.85 22.76 -3.84
C LEU A 332 -28.28 21.92 -5.03
N THR A 333 -27.87 22.33 -6.23
CA THR A 333 -28.09 21.57 -7.46
C THR A 333 -26.78 21.23 -8.13
N LEU A 334 -26.62 19.99 -8.58
CA LEU A 334 -25.51 19.56 -9.44
C LEU A 334 -26.11 18.97 -10.71
N GLU A 335 -25.83 19.58 -11.85
CA GLU A 335 -26.37 19.18 -13.15
C GLU A 335 -25.28 19.06 -14.21
N ARG A 336 -25.48 18.18 -15.20
CA ARG A 336 -24.63 18.13 -16.39
C ARG A 336 -24.97 19.28 -17.33
N ARG A 337 -23.94 19.99 -17.79
CA ARG A 337 -24.02 21.02 -18.82
C ARG A 337 -23.26 20.56 -20.06
N GLY A 338 -24.02 20.17 -21.09
CA GLY A 338 -23.44 19.58 -22.30
C GLY A 338 -22.88 18.18 -22.04
N SER A 339 -21.83 17.81 -22.76
CA SER A 339 -21.28 16.44 -22.75
C SER A 339 -20.16 16.19 -21.73
N SER A 340 -19.56 17.23 -21.14
CA SER A 340 -18.33 17.05 -20.34
C SER A 340 -18.14 18.07 -19.21
N ARG A 341 -19.18 18.81 -18.82
CA ARG A 341 -19.10 19.77 -17.72
C ARG A 341 -20.22 19.56 -16.72
N LEU A 342 -19.90 19.84 -15.47
CA LEU A 342 -20.84 19.88 -14.36
C LEU A 342 -21.04 21.34 -13.94
N ARG A 343 -22.27 21.67 -13.58
CA ARG A 343 -22.64 22.94 -12.96
C ARG A 343 -23.17 22.67 -11.56
N LEU A 344 -22.41 23.12 -10.56
CA LEU A 344 -22.83 23.17 -9.17
C LEU A 344 -23.44 24.55 -8.91
N THR A 345 -24.68 24.60 -8.46
CA THR A 345 -25.34 25.84 -8.03
C THR A 345 -25.77 25.71 -6.58
N ILE A 346 -25.32 26.62 -5.73
CA ILE A 346 -25.78 26.74 -4.35
C ILE A 346 -26.43 28.11 -4.20
N ALA A 347 -27.73 28.13 -3.91
CA ALA A 347 -28.53 29.34 -3.79
C ALA A 347 -29.20 29.41 -2.42
N ASP A 348 -29.09 30.54 -1.73
CA ASP A 348 -29.86 30.85 -0.53
C ASP A 348 -30.92 31.92 -0.81
N ASN A 349 -31.98 31.93 -0.01
CA ASN A 349 -33.02 32.97 -0.04
C ASN A 349 -32.84 34.04 1.05
N GLY A 350 -31.60 34.25 1.52
CA GLY A 350 -31.33 35.17 2.62
C GLY A 350 -31.15 36.62 2.18
N ARG A 351 -30.48 37.39 3.02
CA ARG A 351 -30.38 38.86 2.89
C ARG A 351 -29.44 39.39 1.80
N GLY A 352 -28.71 38.53 1.08
CA GLY A 352 -27.70 38.95 0.08
C GLY A 352 -26.47 39.66 0.66
N PHE A 353 -25.57 40.17 -0.20
CA PHE A 353 -24.37 40.93 0.21
C PHE A 353 -24.64 42.41 0.51
N TYR A 354 -25.72 42.95 -0.06
CA TYR A 354 -26.11 44.35 0.06
C TYR A 354 -27.42 44.43 0.86
N PRO A 355 -27.44 45.10 2.02
CA PRO A 355 -28.71 45.35 2.70
C PRO A 355 -29.63 46.19 1.82
N ALA A 356 -30.95 45.98 1.93
CA ALA A 356 -31.98 46.64 1.12
C ALA A 356 -31.90 48.19 1.15
N SER A 357 -31.29 48.75 2.20
CA SER A 357 -30.90 50.16 2.29
C SER A 357 -29.49 50.36 1.73
N GLY A 358 -29.35 50.85 0.50
CA GLY A 358 -28.08 51.00 -0.24
C GLY A 358 -27.02 51.97 0.33
N ASN A 359 -26.99 52.19 1.64
CA ASN A 359 -26.06 53.10 2.32
C ASN A 359 -24.97 52.40 3.17
N GLU A 360 -24.92 51.07 3.23
CA GLU A 360 -23.83 50.34 3.89
C GLU A 360 -22.82 49.81 2.86
N ALA A 361 -21.53 49.87 3.21
CA ALA A 361 -20.48 49.24 2.42
C ALA A 361 -20.77 47.73 2.25
N PRO A 362 -20.48 47.12 1.09
CA PRO A 362 -20.68 45.68 0.89
C PRO A 362 -20.03 44.91 2.04
N ARG A 363 -20.81 44.05 2.71
CA ARG A 363 -20.28 43.21 3.80
C ARG A 363 -19.12 42.40 3.23
N HIS A 364 -17.95 42.55 3.86
CA HIS A 364 -16.64 42.19 3.32
C HIS A 364 -16.64 40.90 2.47
N ARG A 365 -16.11 41.00 1.24
CA ARG A 365 -15.60 39.85 0.46
C ARG A 365 -14.49 39.18 1.28
N GLY A 366 -14.87 38.26 2.14
CA GLY A 366 -13.99 37.67 3.15
C GLY A 366 -13.02 36.64 2.62
N LEU A 367 -12.31 36.01 3.56
CA LEU A 367 -11.44 34.85 3.36
C LEU A 367 -12.17 33.69 2.66
N GLY A 368 -13.48 33.52 2.90
CA GLY A 368 -14.29 32.51 2.24
C GLY A 368 -14.30 32.64 0.72
N THR A 369 -14.40 33.86 0.17
CA THR A 369 -14.34 34.08 -1.28
C THR A 369 -12.97 33.72 -1.87
N THR A 370 -11.89 33.95 -1.12
CA THR A 370 -10.53 33.57 -1.57
C THR A 370 -10.37 32.05 -1.62
N ILE A 371 -10.94 31.35 -0.65
CA ILE A 371 -10.85 29.89 -0.54
C ILE A 371 -11.75 29.20 -1.58
N ILE A 372 -12.96 29.72 -1.80
CA ILE A 372 -13.84 29.29 -2.90
C ILE A 372 -13.09 29.38 -4.24
N LYS A 373 -12.47 30.53 -4.53
CA LYS A 373 -11.68 30.70 -5.77
C LYS A 373 -10.52 29.72 -5.88
N GLY A 374 -9.85 29.42 -4.77
CA GLY A 374 -8.78 28.42 -4.73
C GLY A 374 -9.27 27.01 -5.08
N PHE A 375 -10.38 26.58 -4.50
CA PHE A 375 -10.97 25.27 -4.80
C PHE A 375 -11.51 25.19 -6.23
N VAL A 376 -12.17 26.24 -6.71
CA VAL A 376 -12.67 26.33 -8.09
C VAL A 376 -11.51 26.23 -9.09
N ALA A 377 -10.38 26.90 -8.82
CA ALA A 377 -9.19 26.80 -9.66
C ALA A 377 -8.59 25.38 -9.65
N GLN A 378 -8.56 24.70 -8.49
CA GLN A 378 -8.15 23.29 -8.40
C GLN A 378 -9.09 22.35 -9.17
N LEU A 379 -10.39 22.65 -9.21
CA LEU A 379 -11.34 21.89 -10.03
C LEU A 379 -11.22 22.17 -11.53
N GLY A 380 -10.37 23.14 -11.93
CA GLY A 380 -10.27 23.60 -13.32
C GLY A 380 -11.54 24.30 -13.80
N GLY A 381 -12.25 24.96 -12.87
CA GLY A 381 -13.55 25.57 -13.14
C GLY A 381 -13.57 27.09 -13.07
N GLU A 382 -14.76 27.64 -13.28
CA GLU A 382 -15.07 29.06 -13.14
C GLU A 382 -16.20 29.25 -12.13
N VAL A 383 -16.17 30.37 -11.40
CA VAL A 383 -17.20 30.72 -10.42
C VAL A 383 -17.82 32.05 -10.74
N THR A 384 -19.14 32.10 -10.69
CA THR A 384 -19.94 33.32 -10.75
C THR A 384 -20.80 33.41 -9.50
N THR A 385 -21.05 34.63 -9.05
CA THR A 385 -21.87 34.89 -7.86
C THR A 385 -22.83 36.01 -8.17
N ASP A 386 -24.13 35.76 -7.96
CA ASP A 386 -25.19 36.75 -8.00
C ASP A 386 -25.73 36.98 -6.59
N SER A 387 -26.09 38.21 -6.27
CA SER A 387 -26.68 38.57 -4.98
C SER A 387 -27.96 39.40 -5.10
N SER A 388 -28.66 39.26 -6.23
CA SER A 388 -29.88 40.01 -6.53
C SER A 388 -31.09 39.57 -5.69
N ASN A 389 -31.20 38.28 -5.38
CA ASN A 389 -32.29 37.68 -4.60
C ASN A 389 -31.74 36.57 -3.70
N GLY A 390 -31.14 36.95 -2.56
CA GLY A 390 -30.27 36.07 -1.76
C GLY A 390 -28.86 36.01 -2.33
N VAL A 391 -28.09 34.96 -2.06
CA VAL A 391 -26.80 34.71 -2.73
C VAL A 391 -26.88 33.41 -3.53
N THR A 392 -26.54 33.49 -4.81
CA THR A 392 -26.41 32.33 -5.70
C THR A 392 -24.97 32.20 -6.16
N THR A 393 -24.32 31.09 -5.81
CA THR A 393 -22.97 30.74 -6.28
C THR A 393 -23.08 29.64 -7.33
N VAL A 394 -22.61 29.91 -8.55
CA VAL A 394 -22.57 28.95 -9.65
C VAL A 394 -21.13 28.62 -9.98
N VAL A 395 -20.79 27.34 -9.97
CA VAL A 395 -19.46 26.83 -10.30
C VAL A 395 -19.58 25.85 -11.46
N GLU A 396 -18.81 26.09 -12.53
CA GLU A 396 -18.74 25.20 -13.68
C GLU A 396 -17.36 24.57 -13.82
N PHE A 397 -17.29 23.25 -13.85
CA PHE A 397 -16.04 22.50 -13.92
C PHE A 397 -16.16 21.26 -14.81
N PRO A 398 -15.05 20.71 -15.35
CA PRO A 398 -15.07 19.50 -16.17
C PRO A 398 -15.53 18.26 -15.40
N GLU A 399 -16.37 17.40 -16.00
CA GLU A 399 -16.58 16.02 -15.53
C GLU A 399 -15.35 15.17 -15.88
N ASP A 400 -14.94 14.24 -15.02
CA ASP A 400 -13.81 13.36 -15.34
C ASP A 400 -14.21 12.32 -16.40
N ALA A 401 -13.27 12.00 -17.28
CA ALA A 401 -13.45 10.96 -18.28
C ALA A 401 -13.22 9.55 -17.69
N ASP A 402 -13.73 8.53 -18.39
CA ASP A 402 -13.58 7.10 -18.08
C ASP A 402 -12.12 6.63 -17.98
#